data_AF-S4NTT1-F1
#
_entry.id   AF-S4NTT1-F1
#
_cell.length_a   1.000
_cell.length_b   1.000
_cell.length_c   1.000
_cell.angle_alpha   90.00
_cell.angle_beta   90.00
_cell.angle_gamma   90.00
#
_symmetry.space_group_name_H-M   'P 1'
#
loop_
_entity.id
_entity.type
_entity.pdbx_description
1 polymer ?
#
loop_
_entity_poly.entity_id
_entity_poly.type
_entity_poly.pdbx_seq_one_letter_code
_entity_poly.pdbx_strand_id
1 'polypeptide(L)' 'MDMDFIFALAAGPPQQHLGPACESAGDGAAVEALASAGPHLLIAAHRDGRARAYGVPSRTSL' A
#
# COMPACT_ATOMS: atom_id res chain seq x y z
N MET A 1 -6.78 1.58 -38.41
CA MET A 1 -6.28 1.13 -37.10
C MET A 1 -5.91 2.38 -36.35
N ASP A 2 -6.88 2.90 -35.60
CA ASP A 2 -6.76 4.09 -34.78
C ASP A 2 -6.28 3.63 -33.40
N MET A 3 -5.14 4.17 -32.95
CA MET A 3 -4.41 3.68 -31.78
C MET A 3 -4.21 4.79 -30.75
N ASP A 4 -5.27 5.53 -30.43
CA ASP A 4 -5.23 6.54 -29.37
C ASP A 4 -6.20 6.15 -28.23
N PHE A 5 -5.68 5.33 -27.32
CA PHE A 5 -6.25 5.15 -25.99
C PHE A 5 -5.15 5.34 -24.94
N ILE A 6 -4.53 6.53 -24.92
CA ILE A 6 -3.76 6.96 -23.77
C ILE A 6 -4.73 7.65 -22.82
N PHE A 7 -5.24 6.87 -21.87
CA PHE A 7 -6.17 7.32 -20.83
C PHE A 7 -5.50 8.44 -20.02
N ALA A 8 -6.09 9.63 -20.04
CA ALA A 8 -5.69 10.77 -19.25
C ALA A 8 -5.71 10.39 -17.75
N LEU A 9 -4.53 10.30 -17.13
CA LEU A 9 -4.43 10.35 -15.67
C LEU A 9 -4.70 11.79 -15.28
N ALA A 10 -5.97 12.15 -15.16
CA ALA A 10 -6.37 13.37 -14.48
C ALA A 10 -5.70 13.32 -13.10
N ALA A 11 -4.75 14.23 -12.86
CA ALA A 11 -4.23 14.47 -11.53
C ALA A 11 -5.46 14.71 -10.64
N GLY A 12 -5.82 13.69 -9.88
CA GLY A 12 -7.00 13.73 -9.02
C GLY A 12 -6.89 14.91 -8.05
N PRO A 13 -8.01 15.39 -7.49
CA PRO A 13 -7.95 16.42 -6.46
C PRO A 13 -6.97 15.99 -5.37
N PRO A 14 -6.25 16.93 -4.72
CA PRO A 14 -5.33 16.60 -3.64
C PRO A 14 -6.10 15.75 -2.64
N GLN A 15 -5.73 14.47 -2.56
CA GLN A 15 -6.30 13.57 -1.59
C GLN A 15 -6.01 14.19 -0.23
N GLN A 16 -7.03 14.27 0.64
CA GLN A 16 -6.86 14.77 2.00
C GLN A 16 -5.61 14.14 2.59
N HIS A 17 -4.73 14.97 3.15
CA HIS A 17 -3.52 14.49 3.79
C HIS A 17 -3.94 13.58 4.95
N LEU A 18 -3.87 12.27 4.72
CA LEU A 18 -4.17 11.27 5.72
C LEU A 18 -2.90 11.09 6.55
N GLY A 19 -2.98 11.44 7.82
CA GLY A 19 -1.93 11.10 8.79
C GLY A 19 -1.84 9.57 8.93
N PRO A 20 -0.65 9.04 9.26
CA PRO A 20 -0.48 7.62 9.51
C PRO A 20 -1.41 7.19 10.66
N ALA A 21 -2.31 6.23 10.40
CA ALA A 21 -3.21 5.71 11.41
C ALA A 21 -2.51 4.76 12.39
N CYS A 22 -1.41 4.14 11.97
CA CYS A 22 -0.60 3.23 12.77
C CYS A 22 0.78 3.10 12.12
N GLU A 23 1.82 3.05 12.94
CA GLU A 23 3.15 2.64 12.53
C GLU A 23 3.32 1.15 12.87
N SER A 24 3.71 0.35 11.88
CA SER A 24 4.15 -1.01 12.15
C SER A 24 5.44 -0.93 12.97
N ALA A 25 5.44 -1.52 14.17
CA ALA A 25 6.66 -1.79 14.91
C ALA A 25 7.51 -2.77 14.09
N GLY A 26 8.31 -2.23 13.17
CA GLY A 26 9.21 -3.01 12.34
C GLY A 26 10.40 -3.48 13.16
N ASP A 27 10.87 -4.69 12.91
CA ASP A 27 12.05 -5.30 13.56
C ASP A 27 13.38 -4.60 13.19
N GLY A 28 13.36 -3.31 12.81
CA GLY A 28 14.53 -2.51 12.42
C GLY A 28 15.01 -2.71 10.98
N ALA A 29 14.48 -3.68 10.24
CA ALA A 29 14.85 -3.92 8.84
C ALA A 29 14.02 -3.07 7.87
N ALA A 30 14.70 -2.33 6.99
CA ALA A 30 14.06 -1.53 5.95
C ALA A 30 13.20 -2.40 5.01
N VAL A 31 12.02 -1.88 4.65
CA VAL A 31 11.14 -2.50 3.64
C VAL A 31 11.69 -2.20 2.25
N GLU A 32 11.84 -3.23 1.44
CA GLU A 32 12.31 -3.14 0.06
C GLU A 32 11.15 -3.12 -0.94
N ALA A 33 10.10 -3.88 -0.68
CA ALA A 33 8.91 -3.92 -1.52
C ALA A 33 7.63 -4.10 -0.70
N LEU A 34 6.53 -3.57 -1.23
CA LEU A 34 5.21 -3.64 -0.63
C LEU A 34 4.17 -4.05 -1.68
N ALA A 35 3.29 -4.98 -1.30
CA ALA A 35 2.17 -5.39 -2.13
C ALA A 35 0.89 -5.49 -1.30
N SER A 36 -0.25 -5.16 -1.92
CA SER A 36 -1.58 -5.46 -1.37
C SER A 36 -2.07 -6.77 -1.96
N ALA A 37 -2.53 -7.67 -1.09
CA ALA A 37 -3.10 -8.96 -1.45
C ALA A 37 -4.60 -8.98 -1.08
N GLY A 38 -5.37 -8.12 -1.73
CA GLY A 38 -6.78 -7.90 -1.43
C GLY A 38 -7.00 -6.82 -0.37
N PRO A 39 -8.25 -6.63 0.08
CA PRO A 39 -8.65 -5.41 0.79
C PRO A 39 -8.11 -5.29 2.21
N HIS A 40 -7.63 -6.38 2.80
CA HIS A 40 -7.27 -6.46 4.23
C HIS A 40 -5.90 -7.08 4.48
N LEU A 41 -5.11 -7.31 3.43
CA LEU A 41 -3.80 -7.94 3.56
C LEU A 41 -2.73 -7.12 2.86
N LEU A 42 -1.69 -6.77 3.60
CA LEU A 42 -0.51 -6.09 3.12
C LEU A 42 0.70 -7.01 3.31
N ILE A 43 1.52 -7.16 2.28
CA ILE A 43 2.75 -7.96 2.32
C ILE A 43 3.93 -7.01 2.18
N ALA A 44 4.85 -7.04 3.14
CA ALA A 44 6.10 -6.30 3.10
C ALA A 44 7.28 -7.28 2.96
N ALA A 45 8.11 -7.07 1.94
CA ALA A 45 9.41 -7.72 1.81
C ALA A 45 10.47 -6.83 2.46
N HIS A 46 11.21 -7.38 3.42
CA HIS A 46 12.27 -6.66 4.13
C HIS A 46 13.64 -7.04 3.58
N ARG A 47 14.60 -6.13 3.73
CA ARG A 47 16.02 -6.36 3.35
C ARG A 47 16.72 -7.45 4.17
N ASP A 48 16.11 -7.93 5.25
CA ASP A 48 16.58 -9.09 6.01
C ASP A 48 16.26 -10.43 5.33
N GLY A 49 15.66 -10.38 4.13
CA GLY A 49 15.26 -11.56 3.34
C GLY A 49 13.94 -12.17 3.79
N ARG A 50 13.21 -11.53 4.71
CA ARG A 50 11.91 -12.02 5.22
C ARG A 50 10.76 -11.24 4.60
N ALA A 51 9.66 -11.95 4.34
CA ALA A 51 8.38 -11.35 4.03
C ALA A 51 7.47 -11.43 5.26
N ARG A 52 6.76 -10.34 5.55
CA ARG A 52 5.77 -10.27 6.63
C ARG A 52 4.42 -9.87 6.07
N ALA A 53 3.38 -10.50 6.58
CA ALA A 53 2.00 -10.23 6.19
C ALA A 53 1.28 -9.51 7.34
N TYR A 54 0.62 -8.40 7.02
CA TYR A 54 -0.09 -7.55 7.96
C TYR A 54 -1.56 -7.51 7.61
N GLY A 55 -2.40 -7.80 8.60
CA GLY A 55 -3.83 -7.52 8.51
C GLY A 55 -4.06 -6.02 8.58
N VAL A 56 -4.72 -5.45 7.57
CA VAL A 56 -5.10 -4.05 7.56
C VAL A 56 -6.55 -3.96 8.06
N PRO A 57 -6.85 -3.17 9.11
CA PRO A 57 -8.20 -3.06 9.62
C PRO A 57 -9.14 -2.56 8.52
N SER A 58 -10.21 -3.32 8.24
CA SER A 58 -11.31 -2.85 7.43
C SER A 58 -12.01 -1.72 8.18
N ARG A 59 -12.43 -0.67 7.46
CA ARG A 59 -13.18 0.48 8.02
C ARG A 59 -14.45 0.09 8.80
N THR A 60 -14.92 -1.15 8.64
CA THR A 60 -16.11 -1.74 9.29
C THR A 60 -15.82 -2.33 10.68
N SER A 61 -14.56 -2.53 11.05
CA SER A 61 -14.17 -3.10 12.35
C SER A 61 -13.63 -2.00 13.25
N LEU A 62 -14.51 -1.13 13.75
CA LEU A 62 -14.20 -0.17 14.80
C LEU A 62 -15.23 -0.28 15.92
#